data_AF-A0A2R7KWN4-F1
#
_entry.id   AF-A0A2R7KWN4-F1
#
_cell.length_a   1.000
_cell.length_b   1.000
_cell.length_c   1.000
_cell.angle_alpha   90.00
_cell.angle_beta   90.00
_cell.angle_gamma   90.00
#
_symmetry.space_group_name_H-M   'P 1'
#
loop_
_entity.id
_entity.type
_entity.pdbx_description
1 polymer ?
#
loop_
_entity_poly.entity_id
_entity_poly.type
_entity_poly.pdbx_seq_one_letter_code
_entity_poly.pdbx_strand_id
1 'polypeptide(L)'
;MKKILFSSIVLLSTSFIFQLKAQAQKIDSCDFFETVVNNHDQLFQLSCIPSAVEMVLKYYKVVDLDFYDLQNKWKNKNDGSFRDFDNKELYGITFSQKFVLPRDASFPIDSLFQTIEKELRSKKKVIISLPADRGWHMFVICKQTPDGDFVSYSKLGSHTLILRNTKEIVKKSNGTEIMTYSIRP
;
A
#
# COMPACT_ATOMS: atom_id res chain seq x y z
N MET A 1 26.98 -63.84 45.59
CA MET A 1 27.15 -62.66 44.70
C MET A 1 26.63 -63.08 43.31
N LYS A 2 25.34 -62.92 42.96
CA LYS A 2 24.73 -61.81 42.16
C LYS A 2 25.74 -61.14 41.19
N LYS A 3 25.51 -60.93 39.89
CA LYS A 3 24.44 -61.24 38.91
C LYS A 3 24.94 -60.70 37.55
N ILE A 4 24.51 -61.33 36.44
CA ILE A 4 24.18 -60.73 35.12
C ILE A 4 25.33 -60.34 34.16
N LEU A 5 25.40 -61.09 33.05
CA LEU A 5 26.01 -60.69 31.78
C LEU A 5 25.19 -59.58 31.11
N PHE A 6 25.87 -58.53 30.66
CA PHE A 6 25.32 -57.40 29.93
C PHE A 6 24.95 -57.78 28.48
N SER A 7 23.69 -57.52 28.13
CA SER A 7 23.17 -57.55 26.76
C SER A 7 23.54 -56.25 26.04
N SER A 8 24.10 -56.34 24.84
CA SER A 8 24.39 -55.19 23.97
C SER A 8 23.13 -54.85 23.17
N ILE A 9 22.45 -53.76 23.52
CA ILE A 9 21.33 -53.22 22.74
C ILE A 9 21.90 -52.23 21.72
N VAL A 10 21.76 -52.57 20.44
CA VAL A 10 22.01 -51.66 19.31
C VAL A 10 20.83 -50.69 19.23
N LEU A 11 21.08 -49.42 19.54
CA LEU A 11 20.13 -48.32 19.33
C LEU A 11 20.16 -47.90 17.86
N LEU A 12 19.17 -48.33 17.10
CA LEU A 12 18.86 -47.78 15.77
C LEU A 12 18.34 -46.34 15.96
N SER A 13 19.19 -45.37 15.68
CA SER A 13 18.79 -43.96 15.60
C SER A 13 18.08 -43.73 14.26
N THR A 14 16.74 -43.81 14.27
CA THR A 14 15.95 -43.35 13.12
C THR A 14 16.03 -41.83 13.08
N SER A 15 16.84 -41.30 12.16
CA SER A 15 16.86 -39.89 11.83
C SER A 15 15.49 -39.49 11.28
N PHE A 16 14.64 -38.92 12.15
CA PHE A 16 13.45 -38.21 11.72
C PHE A 16 13.90 -36.99 10.90
N ILE A 17 13.88 -37.13 9.58
CA ILE A 17 14.03 -35.99 8.68
C ILE A 17 12.76 -35.15 8.83
N PHE A 18 12.82 -34.13 9.69
CA PHE A 18 11.87 -33.03 9.66
C PHE A 18 12.03 -32.32 8.31
N GLN A 19 11.23 -32.73 7.33
CA GLN A 19 10.93 -31.86 6.21
C GLN A 19 10.09 -30.71 6.74
N LEU A 20 10.75 -29.63 7.16
CA LEU A 20 10.15 -28.31 7.23
C LEU A 20 9.72 -27.95 5.80
N LYS A 21 8.51 -28.34 5.43
CA LYS A 21 7.76 -27.63 4.39
C LYS A 21 7.62 -26.22 4.93
N ALA A 22 8.54 -25.33 4.53
CA ALA A 22 8.31 -23.90 4.57
C ALA A 22 7.04 -23.68 3.76
N GLN A 23 5.91 -23.65 4.47
CA GLN A 23 4.62 -23.35 3.91
C GLN A 23 4.77 -21.91 3.42
N ALA A 24 4.89 -21.72 2.11
CA ALA A 24 4.79 -20.41 1.50
C ALA A 24 3.40 -19.88 1.86
N GLN A 25 3.32 -19.19 3.00
CA GLN A 25 2.15 -18.48 3.42
C GLN A 25 1.81 -17.56 2.27
N LYS A 26 0.60 -17.71 1.72
CA LYS A 26 0.09 -16.83 0.68
C LYS A 26 0.14 -15.42 1.27
N ILE A 27 1.18 -14.67 0.93
CA ILE A 27 1.42 -13.31 1.43
C ILE A 27 0.13 -12.55 1.16
N ASP A 28 -0.53 -12.04 2.21
CA ASP A 28 -1.71 -11.22 1.97
C ASP A 28 -1.26 -10.03 1.13
N SER A 29 -2.09 -9.65 0.17
CA SER A 29 -1.90 -8.47 -0.66
C SER A 29 -1.61 -7.21 0.16
N CYS A 30 -2.10 -7.10 1.40
CA CYS A 30 -1.71 -5.99 2.27
C CYS A 30 -0.33 -6.21 2.92
N ASP A 31 0.08 -7.44 3.27
CA ASP A 31 1.42 -7.73 3.81
C ASP A 31 2.54 -7.36 2.83
N PHE A 32 2.34 -7.63 1.54
CA PHE A 32 3.32 -7.19 0.53
C PHE A 32 3.34 -5.67 0.36
N PHE A 33 2.18 -5.02 0.43
CA PHE A 33 2.13 -3.57 0.36
C PHE A 33 2.84 -2.90 1.55
N GLU A 34 2.69 -3.43 2.77
CA GLU A 34 3.43 -2.96 3.94
C GLU A 34 4.95 -3.13 3.73
N THR A 35 5.38 -4.21 3.08
CA THR A 35 6.78 -4.40 2.67
C THR A 35 7.24 -3.29 1.70
N VAL A 36 6.42 -2.96 0.69
CA VAL A 36 6.72 -1.84 -0.22
C VAL A 36 6.87 -0.54 0.54
N VAL A 37 5.94 -0.21 1.44
CA VAL A 37 5.98 1.03 2.24
C VAL A 37 7.23 1.09 3.12
N ASN A 38 7.60 -0.03 3.76
CA ASN A 38 8.78 -0.09 4.63
C ASN A 38 10.10 0.09 3.88
N ASN A 39 10.13 -0.19 2.58
CA ASN A 39 11.31 -0.03 1.71
C ASN A 39 11.20 1.17 0.76
N HIS A 40 10.20 2.04 0.96
CA HIS A 40 9.98 3.22 0.14
C HIS A 40 10.27 4.50 0.94
N ASP A 41 10.81 5.50 0.27
CA ASP A 41 11.02 6.85 0.79
C ASP A 41 10.36 7.90 -0.11
N GLN A 42 9.90 9.00 0.49
CA GLN A 42 9.61 10.20 -0.28
C GLN A 42 10.90 11.02 -0.42
N LEU A 43 11.49 11.07 -1.62
CA LEU A 43 12.81 11.66 -1.84
C LEU A 43 12.82 13.19 -1.78
N PHE A 44 11.73 13.85 -2.16
CA PHE A 44 11.65 15.31 -2.21
C PHE A 44 10.43 15.81 -1.44
N GLN A 45 10.49 17.03 -0.92
CA GLN A 45 9.41 17.57 -0.08
C GLN A 45 8.07 17.62 -0.84
N LEU A 46 8.11 17.91 -2.14
CA LEU A 46 6.91 18.07 -2.99
C LEU A 46 6.68 16.87 -3.93
N SER A 47 7.28 15.71 -3.66
CA SER A 47 7.11 14.48 -4.45
C SER A 47 6.08 13.49 -3.89
N CYS A 48 5.15 13.93 -3.03
CA CYS A 48 4.15 13.03 -2.43
C CYS A 48 3.24 12.35 -3.47
N ILE A 49 2.88 13.04 -4.56
CA ILE A 49 2.10 12.47 -5.67
C ILE A 49 2.85 11.34 -6.38
N PRO A 50 4.05 11.57 -6.98
CA PRO A 50 4.79 10.48 -7.61
C PRO A 50 5.21 9.39 -6.62
N SER A 51 5.48 9.70 -5.35
CA SER A 51 5.76 8.69 -4.31
C SER A 51 4.59 7.71 -4.14
N ALA A 52 3.35 8.21 -4.05
CA ALA A 52 2.18 7.34 -3.96
C ALA A 52 1.96 6.49 -5.22
N VAL A 53 2.22 7.04 -6.41
CA VAL A 53 2.19 6.30 -7.68
C VAL A 53 3.23 5.19 -7.71
N GLU A 54 4.48 5.50 -7.33
CA GLU A 54 5.57 4.51 -7.26
C GLU A 54 5.28 3.40 -6.27
N MET A 55 4.68 3.68 -5.11
CA MET A 55 4.23 2.64 -4.18
C MET A 55 3.24 1.66 -4.84
N VAL A 56 2.32 2.16 -5.68
CA VAL A 56 1.41 1.30 -6.45
C VAL A 56 2.16 0.49 -7.51
N LEU A 57 3.09 1.10 -8.26
CA LEU A 57 3.89 0.38 -9.26
C LEU A 57 4.73 -0.73 -8.63
N LYS A 58 5.39 -0.45 -7.51
CA LYS A 58 6.17 -1.43 -6.71
C LYS A 58 5.29 -2.55 -6.19
N TYR A 59 4.08 -2.24 -5.74
CA TYR A 59 3.10 -3.24 -5.29
C TYR A 59 2.73 -4.25 -6.38
N TYR A 60 2.59 -3.80 -7.64
CA TYR A 60 2.37 -4.68 -8.77
C TYR A 60 3.63 -5.33 -9.34
N LYS A 61 4.80 -5.02 -8.77
CA LYS A 61 6.10 -5.55 -9.21
C LYS A 61 6.37 -5.28 -10.69
N VAL A 62 5.85 -4.16 -11.20
CA VAL A 62 6.12 -3.68 -12.57
C VAL A 62 7.34 -2.75 -12.61
N VAL A 63 7.89 -2.42 -11.45
CA VAL A 63 9.17 -1.73 -11.21
C VAL A 63 9.82 -2.30 -9.94
N ASP A 64 11.13 -2.09 -9.80
CA ASP A 64 11.91 -2.55 -8.64
C ASP A 64 11.62 -1.75 -7.36
N LEU A 65 11.98 -2.32 -6.20
CA LEU A 65 11.75 -1.67 -4.90
C LEU A 65 12.56 -0.37 -4.72
N ASP A 66 13.70 -0.23 -5.39
CA ASP A 66 14.55 0.96 -5.43
C ASP A 66 14.17 1.94 -6.56
N PHE A 67 13.07 1.69 -7.28
CA PHE A 67 12.59 2.58 -8.33
C PHE A 67 12.16 3.94 -7.75
N TYR A 68 12.75 5.03 -8.26
CA TYR A 68 12.47 6.40 -7.84
C TYR A 68 12.41 7.39 -9.02
N ASP A 69 12.28 6.89 -10.25
CA ASP A 69 12.41 7.73 -11.45
C ASP A 69 11.32 8.79 -11.54
N LEU A 70 10.10 8.51 -11.06
CA LEU A 70 9.01 9.50 -11.10
C LEU A 70 9.31 10.62 -10.10
N GLN A 71 9.75 10.29 -8.89
CA GLN A 71 10.18 11.28 -7.91
C GLN A 71 11.41 12.07 -8.38
N ASN A 72 12.42 11.41 -8.96
CA ASN A 72 13.63 12.06 -9.49
C ASN A 72 13.34 13.00 -10.66
N LYS A 73 12.38 12.66 -11.52
CA LYS A 73 11.90 13.53 -12.59
C LYS A 73 11.10 14.70 -12.05
N TRP A 74 10.30 14.47 -11.01
CA TRP A 74 9.42 15.49 -10.42
C TRP A 74 10.17 16.50 -9.54
N LYS A 75 11.15 16.03 -8.75
CA LYS A 75 11.89 16.81 -7.75
C LYS A 75 10.94 17.56 -6.81
N ASN A 76 11.11 18.88 -6.69
CA ASN A 76 10.26 19.76 -5.91
C ASN A 76 9.31 20.59 -6.80
N LYS A 77 8.71 19.99 -7.84
CA LYS A 77 7.64 20.64 -8.61
C LYS A 77 6.49 21.00 -7.67
N ASN A 78 6.09 22.28 -7.64
CA ASN A 78 5.15 22.84 -6.65
C ASN A 78 3.74 23.12 -7.21
N ASP A 79 3.55 23.02 -8.52
CA ASP A 79 2.28 23.18 -9.24
C ASP A 79 1.65 21.84 -9.65
N GLY A 80 2.15 20.74 -9.08
CA GLY A 80 1.72 19.39 -9.45
C GLY A 80 0.37 18.97 -8.85
N SER A 81 -0.33 18.09 -9.55
CA SER A 81 -1.65 17.56 -9.15
C SER A 81 -1.86 16.14 -9.69
N PHE A 82 -2.97 15.48 -9.31
CA PHE A 82 -3.33 14.19 -9.91
C PHE A 82 -3.54 14.26 -11.43
N ARG A 83 -3.82 15.43 -12.00
CA ARG A 83 -3.90 15.62 -13.46
C ARG A 83 -2.59 15.28 -14.17
N ASP A 84 -1.45 15.36 -13.49
CA ASP A 84 -0.16 14.95 -14.05
C ASP A 84 -0.08 13.42 -14.27
N PHE A 85 -0.99 12.64 -13.70
CA PHE A 85 -1.05 11.17 -13.82
C PHE A 85 -2.39 10.68 -14.39
N ASP A 86 -3.40 11.55 -14.51
CA ASP A 86 -4.71 11.17 -15.03
C ASP A 86 -4.64 10.68 -16.48
N ASN A 87 -5.25 9.51 -16.72
CA ASN A 87 -5.24 8.76 -17.98
C ASN A 87 -3.85 8.42 -18.52
N LYS A 88 -2.80 8.49 -17.69
CA LYS A 88 -1.45 8.06 -18.09
C LYS A 88 -1.25 6.59 -17.79
N GLU A 89 -0.72 5.89 -18.79
CA GLU A 89 -0.21 4.54 -18.63
C GLU A 89 1.25 4.59 -18.20
N LEU A 90 1.56 3.94 -17.08
CA LEU A 90 2.91 3.78 -16.54
C LEU A 90 3.13 2.29 -16.27
N TYR A 91 4.09 1.68 -16.97
CA TYR A 91 4.46 0.29 -16.78
C TYR A 91 3.25 -0.68 -16.84
N GLY A 92 2.35 -0.48 -17.80
CA GLY A 92 1.15 -1.30 -18.00
C GLY A 92 -0.03 -1.00 -17.07
N ILE A 93 0.08 0.02 -16.22
CA ILE A 93 -0.96 0.48 -15.30
C ILE A 93 -1.45 1.87 -15.72
N THR A 94 -2.74 2.00 -16.01
CA THR A 94 -3.36 3.29 -16.36
C THR A 94 -4.04 3.89 -15.14
N PHE A 95 -3.61 5.08 -14.73
CA PHE A 95 -4.16 5.80 -13.59
C PHE A 95 -5.33 6.70 -14.02
N SER A 96 -6.29 6.89 -13.13
CA SER A 96 -7.47 7.73 -13.37
C SER A 96 -7.81 8.52 -12.12
N GLN A 97 -7.82 9.84 -12.23
CA GLN A 97 -8.31 10.75 -11.21
C GLN A 97 -9.84 10.64 -11.12
N LYS A 98 -10.39 10.69 -9.91
CA LYS A 98 -11.82 10.67 -9.64
C LYS A 98 -12.17 11.73 -8.59
N PHE A 99 -13.43 12.14 -8.59
CA PHE A 99 -14.00 13.11 -7.65
C PHE A 99 -13.34 14.50 -7.70
N VAL A 100 -13.02 14.98 -8.90
CA VAL A 100 -12.57 16.36 -9.16
C VAL A 100 -13.76 17.31 -8.99
N LEU A 101 -14.14 17.56 -7.73
CA LEU A 101 -15.32 18.31 -7.33
C LEU A 101 -14.96 19.29 -6.20
N PRO A 102 -15.70 20.41 -6.08
CA PRO A 102 -15.55 21.31 -4.94
C PRO A 102 -15.75 20.60 -3.60
N ARG A 103 -14.89 20.91 -2.61
CA ARG A 103 -14.97 20.35 -1.26
C ARG A 103 -15.95 21.14 -0.39
N ASP A 104 -17.23 20.90 -0.59
CA ASP A 104 -18.32 21.57 0.11
C ASP A 104 -19.40 20.58 0.57
N ALA A 105 -20.49 21.09 1.16
CA ALA A 105 -21.57 20.27 1.70
C ALA A 105 -22.30 19.41 0.64
N SER A 106 -22.13 19.71 -0.65
CA SER A 106 -22.70 18.92 -1.75
C SER A 106 -21.80 17.76 -2.20
N PHE A 107 -20.58 17.66 -1.67
CA PHE A 107 -19.63 16.63 -2.08
C PHE A 107 -20.18 15.21 -1.81
N PRO A 108 -20.14 14.29 -2.79
CA PRO A 108 -20.78 12.98 -2.68
C PRO A 108 -19.91 11.97 -1.90
N ILE A 109 -19.78 12.18 -0.58
CA ILE A 109 -18.91 11.40 0.31
C ILE A 109 -19.23 9.89 0.25
N ASP A 110 -20.52 9.53 0.25
CA ASP A 110 -20.91 8.11 0.22
C ASP A 110 -20.49 7.42 -1.08
N SER A 111 -20.61 8.12 -2.22
CA SER A 111 -20.15 7.61 -3.51
C SER A 111 -18.63 7.46 -3.57
N LEU A 112 -17.91 8.39 -2.94
CA LEU A 112 -16.45 8.30 -2.79
C LEU A 112 -16.05 7.05 -2.01
N PHE A 113 -16.66 6.81 -0.85
CA PHE A 113 -16.36 5.63 -0.03
C PHE A 113 -16.75 4.32 -0.71
N GLN A 114 -17.93 4.26 -1.35
CA GLN A 114 -18.34 3.08 -2.12
C GLN A 114 -17.37 2.78 -3.27
N THR A 115 -16.82 3.80 -3.92
CA THR A 115 -15.81 3.65 -4.97
C THR A 115 -14.53 3.05 -4.41
N ILE A 116 -14.03 3.57 -3.29
CA ILE A 116 -12.84 3.04 -2.62
C ILE A 116 -13.05 1.58 -2.21
N GLU A 117 -14.18 1.28 -1.56
CA GLU A 117 -14.52 -0.08 -1.12
C GLU A 117 -14.60 -1.07 -2.29
N LYS A 118 -15.12 -0.63 -3.45
CA LYS A 118 -15.13 -1.47 -4.66
C LYS A 118 -13.73 -1.83 -5.12
N GLU A 119 -12.81 -0.86 -5.18
CA GLU A 119 -11.41 -1.11 -5.55
C GLU A 119 -10.73 -2.05 -4.54
N LEU A 120 -10.94 -1.82 -3.24
CA LEU A 120 -10.39 -2.68 -2.18
C LEU A 120 -10.92 -4.11 -2.24
N ARG A 121 -12.21 -4.32 -2.52
CA ARG A 121 -12.79 -5.67 -2.74
C ARG A 121 -12.16 -6.38 -3.93
N SER A 122 -11.73 -5.63 -4.95
CA SER A 122 -10.94 -6.15 -6.07
C SER A 122 -9.44 -6.30 -5.76
N LYS A 123 -9.04 -6.20 -4.49
CA LYS A 123 -7.66 -6.29 -4.00
C LYS A 123 -6.71 -5.23 -4.59
N LYS A 124 -7.29 -4.16 -5.11
CA LYS A 124 -6.55 -2.97 -5.55
C LYS A 124 -6.37 -2.01 -4.39
N LYS A 125 -5.51 -1.03 -4.59
CA LYS A 125 -5.21 0.07 -3.68
C LYS A 125 -5.82 1.34 -4.26
N VAL A 126 -5.97 2.37 -3.45
CA VAL A 126 -6.46 3.67 -3.91
C VAL A 126 -5.55 4.76 -3.39
N ILE A 127 -5.09 5.64 -4.26
CA ILE A 127 -4.34 6.82 -3.84
C ILE A 127 -5.37 7.89 -3.46
N ILE A 128 -5.19 8.53 -2.31
CA ILE A 128 -6.11 9.54 -1.78
C ILE A 128 -5.33 10.78 -1.34
N SER A 129 -5.85 11.95 -1.67
CA SER A 129 -5.36 13.22 -1.15
C SER A 129 -5.99 13.47 0.23
N LEU A 130 -5.23 13.75 1.27
CA LEU A 130 -5.76 14.05 2.61
C LEU A 130 -5.10 15.32 3.18
N PRO A 131 -5.79 16.09 4.04
CA PRO A 131 -5.16 17.19 4.75
C PRO A 131 -4.02 16.69 5.64
N ALA A 132 -2.96 17.48 5.71
CA ALA A 132 -1.80 17.32 6.57
C ALA A 132 -1.31 18.71 7.03
N ASP A 133 -0.35 18.75 7.96
CA ASP A 133 0.11 19.98 8.63
C ASP A 133 0.48 21.13 7.68
N ARG A 134 0.96 20.81 6.47
CA ARG A 134 1.42 21.80 5.46
C ARG A 134 0.59 21.77 4.17
N GLY A 135 -0.69 21.41 4.26
CA GLY A 135 -1.61 21.42 3.12
C GLY A 135 -2.17 20.03 2.83
N TRP A 136 -1.97 19.52 1.62
CA TRP A 136 -2.47 18.21 1.20
C TRP A 136 -1.31 17.24 0.99
N HIS A 137 -1.51 16.00 1.43
CA HIS A 137 -0.54 14.92 1.29
C HIS A 137 -1.20 13.67 0.70
N MET A 138 -0.42 12.89 -0.04
CA MET A 138 -0.95 11.70 -0.72
C MET A 138 -0.73 10.46 0.12
N PHE A 139 -1.80 9.69 0.30
CA PHE A 139 -1.76 8.39 0.97
C PHE A 139 -2.24 7.30 0.02
N VAL A 140 -1.88 6.06 0.33
CA VAL A 140 -2.37 4.86 -0.36
C VAL A 140 -3.21 4.06 0.62
N ILE A 141 -4.49 3.90 0.31
CA ILE A 141 -5.43 3.09 1.06
C ILE A 141 -5.13 1.61 0.79
N CYS A 142 -4.76 0.86 1.84
CA CYS A 142 -4.40 -0.56 1.72
C CYS A 142 -5.57 -1.52 1.92
N LYS A 143 -6.37 -1.25 2.95
CA LYS A 143 -7.40 -2.16 3.47
C LYS A 143 -8.47 -1.41 4.24
N GLN A 144 -9.61 -2.07 4.40
CA GLN A 144 -10.67 -1.66 5.31
C GLN A 144 -10.47 -2.33 6.68
N THR A 145 -10.70 -1.60 7.76
CA THR A 145 -10.69 -2.11 9.13
C THR A 145 -12.00 -2.85 9.44
N PRO A 146 -12.06 -3.70 10.49
CA PRO A 146 -13.29 -4.40 10.86
C PRO A 146 -14.48 -3.49 11.20
N ASP A 147 -14.22 -2.30 11.73
CA ASP A 147 -15.21 -1.25 12.01
C ASP A 147 -15.56 -0.40 10.77
N GLY A 148 -14.96 -0.71 9.61
CA GLY A 148 -15.35 -0.16 8.32
C GLY A 148 -14.61 1.12 7.89
N ASP A 149 -13.64 1.61 8.64
CA ASP A 149 -12.73 2.69 8.22
C ASP A 149 -11.62 2.17 7.29
N PHE A 150 -10.76 3.04 6.78
CA PHE A 150 -9.66 2.70 5.90
C PHE A 150 -8.31 2.92 6.56
N VAL A 151 -7.41 1.95 6.36
CA VAL A 151 -5.99 2.07 6.70
C VAL A 151 -5.24 2.63 5.51
N SER A 152 -4.62 3.79 5.70
CA SER A 152 -3.91 4.54 4.66
C SER A 152 -2.45 4.73 5.05
N TYR A 153 -1.54 4.50 4.11
CA TYR A 153 -0.09 4.62 4.30
C TYR A 153 0.48 5.75 3.45
N SER A 154 1.50 6.42 3.95
CA SER A 154 2.30 7.37 3.18
C SER A 154 3.73 7.43 3.70
N LYS A 155 4.58 8.20 3.03
CA LYS A 155 5.95 8.50 3.44
C LYS A 155 6.15 10.01 3.58
N LEU A 156 6.96 10.40 4.54
CA LEU A 156 7.55 11.72 4.67
C LEU A 156 9.06 11.54 4.89
N GLY A 157 9.85 11.73 3.84
CA GLY A 157 11.20 11.16 3.83
C GLY A 157 11.14 9.65 4.00
N SER A 158 11.92 9.13 4.94
CA SER A 158 11.88 7.72 5.35
C SER A 158 10.87 7.40 6.45
N HIS A 159 10.18 8.40 7.00
CA HIS A 159 9.18 8.16 8.03
C HIS A 159 7.86 7.65 7.43
N THR A 160 7.36 6.54 7.96
CA THR A 160 6.08 5.95 7.52
C THR A 160 4.93 6.59 8.30
N LEU A 161 3.98 7.16 7.56
CA LEU A 161 2.73 7.70 8.09
C LEU A 161 1.62 6.65 7.94
N ILE A 162 0.86 6.40 9.01
CA ILE A 162 -0.24 5.45 9.01
C ILE A 162 -1.47 6.12 9.60
N LEU A 163 -2.55 6.17 8.82
CA LEU A 163 -3.85 6.66 9.26
C LEU A 163 -4.85 5.51 9.34
N ARG A 164 -5.64 5.49 10.41
CA ARG A 164 -6.68 4.46 10.65
C ARG A 164 -8.09 5.04 10.78
N ASN A 165 -8.23 6.35 10.57
CA ASN A 165 -9.48 7.12 10.64
C ASN A 165 -9.71 7.93 9.34
N THR A 166 -9.36 7.35 8.19
CA THR A 166 -9.38 8.02 6.89
C THR A 166 -10.77 8.55 6.55
N LYS A 167 -11.84 7.80 6.81
CA LYS A 167 -13.22 8.24 6.53
C LYS A 167 -13.58 9.47 7.35
N GLU A 168 -13.17 9.53 8.61
CA GLU A 168 -13.38 10.69 9.48
C GLU A 168 -12.71 11.94 8.91
N ILE A 169 -11.45 11.82 8.48
CA ILE A 169 -10.67 12.93 7.88
C ILE A 169 -11.37 13.45 6.62
N VAL A 170 -11.81 12.57 5.73
CA VAL A 170 -12.53 12.96 4.50
C VAL A 170 -13.83 13.68 4.83
N LYS A 171 -14.60 13.20 5.82
CA LYS A 171 -15.84 13.87 6.27
C LYS A 171 -15.56 15.27 6.79
N LYS A 172 -14.55 15.44 7.64
CA LYS A 172 -14.14 16.75 8.19
C LYS A 172 -13.64 17.72 7.12
N SER A 173 -13.16 17.20 5.99
CA SER A 173 -12.65 18.00 4.88
C SER A 173 -13.71 18.35 3.83
N ASN A 174 -14.96 17.92 4.02
CA ASN A 174 -16.03 18.01 3.02
C ASN A 174 -15.63 17.42 1.66
N GLY A 175 -14.91 16.30 1.68
CA GLY A 175 -14.53 15.57 0.47
C GLY A 175 -13.04 15.63 0.12
N THR A 176 -12.70 14.87 -0.91
CA THR A 176 -11.33 14.81 -1.46
C THR A 176 -11.31 14.14 -2.83
N GLU A 177 -10.16 14.21 -3.49
CA GLU A 177 -9.89 13.51 -4.73
C GLU A 177 -9.17 12.19 -4.45
N ILE A 178 -9.41 11.21 -5.32
CA ILE A 178 -8.69 9.95 -5.33
C ILE A 178 -8.15 9.66 -6.71
N MET A 179 -7.20 8.75 -6.78
CA MET A 179 -6.71 8.17 -8.01
C MET A 179 -6.82 6.66 -7.91
N THR A 180 -7.58 6.09 -8.85
CA THR A 180 -7.72 4.66 -9.07
C THR A 180 -6.92 4.26 -10.30
N TYR A 181 -6.86 2.96 -10.60
CA TYR A 181 -6.11 2.49 -11.76
C TYR A 181 -6.68 1.19 -12.34
N SER A 182 -6.36 0.98 -13.61
CA SER A 182 -6.63 -0.25 -14.34
C SER A 182 -5.32 -0.88 -14.80
N ILE A 183 -5.33 -2.20 -14.85
CA ILE A 183 -4.21 -3.01 -15.32
C ILE A 183 -4.77 -3.71 -16.55
N ARG A 184 -4.04 -3.65 -17.67
CA ARG A 184 -4.47 -4.39 -18.86
C ARG A 184 -4.45 -5.90 -18.55
N PRO A 185 -5.43 -6.67 -19.04
CA PRO A 185 -5.47 -8.12 -18.87
C PRO A 185 -4.20 -8.82 -19.37
#